data_AF-A0A5B1B6T8-F1
#
_entry.id   AF-A0A5B1B6T8-F1
#
_cell.length_a   1.000
_cell.length_b   1.000
_cell.length_c   1.000
_cell.angle_alpha   90.00
_cell.angle_beta   90.00
_cell.angle_gamma   90.00
#
_symmetry.space_group_name_H-M   'P 1'
#
loop_
_entity.id
_entity.type
_entity.pdbx_description
1 polymer ?
#
loop_
_entity_poly.entity_id
_entity_poly.type
_entity_poly.pdbx_seq_one_letter_code
_entity_poly.pdbx_strand_id
1 'polypeptide(L)'
;MLKTKTNLDYWLTERYALFQDSKETMNKFEIHHIEWSIQELKIDLLQSTYPRFDKLISNTPDKTHYSKGVQVIAWDKEIISPNAD
;
A
#
# COMPACT_ATOMS: atom_id res chain seq x y z
N MET A 1 -19.20 2.64 0.11
CA MET A 1 -18.02 3.53 0.23
C MET A 1 -18.03 4.07 1.64
N LEU A 2 -16.86 4.12 2.27
CA LEU A 2 -16.72 4.66 3.62
C LEU A 2 -17.07 6.15 3.59
N LYS A 3 -17.93 6.61 4.52
CA LYS A 3 -18.44 7.99 4.49
C LYS A 3 -17.40 9.01 4.97
N THR A 4 -16.52 8.61 5.89
CA THR A 4 -15.51 9.48 6.50
C THR A 4 -14.24 8.69 6.78
N LYS A 5 -13.13 9.05 6.11
CA LYS A 5 -11.82 8.46 6.36
C LYS A 5 -11.19 8.99 7.65
N THR A 6 -10.47 8.12 8.35
CA THR A 6 -9.62 8.56 9.47
C THR A 6 -8.24 8.98 8.96
N ASN A 7 -7.46 9.69 9.79
CA ASN A 7 -6.07 10.04 9.44
C ASN A 7 -5.21 8.83 9.07
N LEU A 8 -5.49 7.67 9.68
CA LEU A 8 -4.81 6.42 9.33
C LEU A 8 -5.22 5.91 7.94
N ASP A 9 -6.48 6.09 7.52
CA ASP A 9 -6.86 5.76 6.14
C ASP A 9 -6.05 6.62 5.16
N TYR A 10 -6.04 7.94 5.37
CA TYR A 10 -5.29 8.85 4.52
C TYR A 10 -3.80 8.52 4.46
N TRP A 11 -3.20 8.20 5.60
CA TRP A 11 -1.79 7.83 5.67
C TRP A 11 -1.48 6.54 4.90
N LEU A 12 -2.38 5.54 4.96
CA LEU A 12 -2.18 4.25 4.29
C LEU A 12 -2.49 4.29 2.79
N THR A 13 -3.36 5.18 2.31
CA THR A 13 -3.84 5.13 0.91
C THR A 13 -3.37 6.26 0.02
N GLU A 14 -3.03 7.44 0.55
CA GLU A 14 -2.79 8.62 -0.30
C GLU A 14 -1.32 8.95 -0.54
N ARG A 15 -0.37 8.20 0.02
CA ARG A 15 1.07 8.52 -0.04
C ARG A 15 1.91 7.29 -0.34
N TYR A 16 2.15 7.02 -1.62
CA TYR A 16 3.03 5.94 -2.05
C TYR A 16 3.73 6.27 -3.38
N ALA A 17 4.85 5.60 -3.61
CA ALA A 17 5.64 5.69 -4.83
C ALA A 17 5.79 4.29 -5.45
N LEU A 18 5.95 4.22 -6.76
CA LEU A 18 6.30 2.99 -7.47
C LEU A 18 7.81 2.88 -7.57
N PHE A 19 8.35 1.76 -7.10
CA PHE A 19 9.74 1.39 -7.32
C PHE A 19 9.77 0.28 -8.37
N GLN A 20 10.42 0.57 -9.49
CA GLN A 20 10.61 -0.33 -10.60
C GLN A 20 12.09 -0.71 -10.70
N ASP A 21 12.37 -1.98 -10.49
CA ASP A 21 13.67 -2.55 -10.78
C ASP A 21 13.85 -2.70 -12.30
N SER A 22 14.98 -2.25 -12.81
CA SER A 22 15.41 -2.43 -14.19
C SER A 22 16.84 -2.98 -14.17
N LYS A 23 17.27 -3.62 -15.27
CA LYS A 23 18.54 -4.36 -15.32
C LYS A 23 19.75 -3.62 -14.70
N GLU A 24 19.79 -2.30 -14.81
CA GLU A 24 20.92 -1.48 -14.40
C GLU A 24 20.58 -0.43 -13.34
N THR A 25 19.30 -0.18 -13.07
CA THR A 25 18.87 0.94 -12.21
C THR A 25 17.59 0.63 -11.44
N MET A 26 17.47 1.18 -10.24
CA MET A 26 16.20 1.26 -9.54
C MET A 26 15.54 2.59 -9.87
N ASN A 27 14.32 2.57 -10.40
CA ASN A 27 13.60 3.76 -10.78
C ASN A 27 12.45 4.01 -9.80
N LYS A 28 12.34 5.22 -9.27
CA LYS A 28 11.23 5.68 -8.44
C LYS A 28 10.32 6.58 -9.26
N PHE A 29 9.02 6.43 -9.07
CA PHE A 29 8.00 7.28 -9.66
C PHE A 29 7.05 7.70 -8.57
N GLU A 30 6.70 8.98 -8.56
CA GLU A 30 5.58 9.46 -7.75
C GLU A 30 4.28 8.93 -8.35
N ILE A 31 3.33 8.56 -7.48
CA ILE A 31 2.05 8.04 -7.93
C ILE A 31 0.97 9.08 -7.75
N HIS A 32 0.48 9.58 -8.87
CA HIS A 32 -0.64 10.51 -8.90
C HIS A 32 -1.93 9.73 -9.08
N HIS A 33 -2.89 9.96 -8.20
CA HIS A 33 -4.18 9.30 -8.23
C HIS A 33 -5.24 10.18 -7.59
N ILE A 34 -6.50 9.92 -7.92
CA ILE A 34 -7.61 10.46 -7.15
C ILE A 34 -7.69 9.75 -5.79
N GLU A 35 -8.35 10.38 -4.83
CA GLU A 35 -8.51 9.81 -3.51
C GLU A 35 -9.08 8.37 -3.56
N TRP A 36 -8.51 7.44 -2.79
CA TRP A 36 -8.92 6.03 -2.87
C TRP A 36 -10.36 5.83 -2.41
N SER A 37 -11.20 5.24 -3.26
CA SER A 37 -12.52 4.77 -2.84
C SER A 37 -12.38 3.50 -2.01
N ILE A 38 -12.45 3.62 -0.68
CA ILE A 38 -12.43 2.47 0.23
C ILE A 38 -13.83 2.09 0.71
N GLN A 39 -14.00 0.82 1.06
CA GLN A 39 -15.22 0.21 1.55
C GLN A 39 -14.95 -0.54 2.85
N GLU A 40 -15.96 -0.58 3.71
CA GLU A 40 -15.96 -1.44 4.89
C GLU A 40 -15.89 -2.91 4.47
N LEU A 41 -15.12 -3.68 5.23
CA LEU A 41 -15.00 -5.12 5.08
C LEU A 41 -15.29 -5.76 6.42
N LYS A 42 -16.24 -6.71 6.44
CA LYS A 42 -16.45 -7.60 7.59
C LYS A 42 -15.70 -8.90 7.35
N ILE A 43 -14.87 -9.29 8.30
CA ILE A 43 -14.18 -10.58 8.28
C ILE A 43 -15.01 -11.56 9.11
N ASP A 44 -15.54 -12.60 8.47
CA ASP A 44 -16.27 -13.67 9.18
C ASP A 44 -15.32 -14.78 9.67
N LEU A 45 -14.23 -15.05 8.94
CA LEU A 45 -13.20 -16.00 9.32
C LEU A 45 -11.83 -15.54 8.78
N LEU A 46 -10.82 -15.52 9.65
CA LEU A 46 -9.43 -15.29 9.26
C LEU A 46 -8.57 -16.44 9.81
N GLN A 47 -7.98 -17.23 8.92
CA GLN A 47 -7.01 -18.26 9.25
C GLN A 47 -5.70 -17.92 8.56
N SER A 48 -4.65 -17.70 9.34
CA SER A 48 -3.31 -17.38 8.83
C SER A 48 -2.27 -18.24 9.53
N THR A 49 -1.64 -19.14 8.77
CA THR A 49 -0.59 -20.03 9.28
C THR A 49 0.72 -19.66 8.61
N TYR A 50 1.47 -18.76 9.24
CA TYR A 50 2.79 -18.36 8.74
C TYR A 50 3.83 -18.47 9.87
N PRO A 51 4.42 -19.67 10.08
CA PRO A 51 5.23 -19.94 11.26
C PRO A 51 6.41 -18.97 11.47
N ARG A 52 7.01 -18.48 10.38
CA ARG A 52 8.13 -17.52 10.44
C ARG A 52 7.75 -16.19 11.11
N PHE A 53 6.49 -15.77 11.01
CA PHE A 53 5.99 -14.49 11.51
C PHE A 53 4.75 -14.67 12.40
N ASP A 54 4.61 -15.81 13.05
CA ASP A 54 3.44 -16.16 13.87
C ASP A 54 3.11 -15.07 14.90
N LYS A 55 4.11 -14.50 15.58
CA LYS A 55 3.94 -13.44 16.57
C LYS A 55 3.48 -12.11 15.96
N LEU A 56 3.77 -11.87 14.68
CA LEU A 56 3.40 -10.64 14.00
C LEU A 56 1.96 -10.70 13.46
N ILE A 57 1.52 -11.85 12.98
CA ILE A 57 0.24 -11.98 12.25
C ILE A 57 -0.80 -12.85 12.96
N SER A 58 -0.53 -13.32 14.19
CA SER A 58 -1.46 -14.17 14.96
C SER A 58 -2.65 -13.42 15.56
N ASN A 59 -2.65 -12.08 15.55
CA ASN A 59 -3.73 -11.26 16.07
C ASN A 59 -4.74 -10.85 15.00
N THR A 60 -5.90 -10.37 15.44
CA THR A 60 -6.88 -9.73 14.55
C THR A 60 -6.29 -8.43 13.98
N PRO A 61 -6.52 -8.11 12.69
CA PRO A 61 -6.04 -6.86 12.11
C PRO A 61 -6.61 -5.64 12.83
N ASP A 62 -5.78 -4.62 13.05
CA ASP A 62 -6.22 -3.35 13.67
C ASP A 62 -7.20 -2.57 12.79
N LYS A 63 -7.18 -2.82 11.47
CA LYS A 63 -8.04 -2.13 10.50
C LYS A 63 -8.27 -2.97 9.25
N THR A 64 -9.52 -2.99 8.77
CA THR A 64 -9.95 -3.83 7.63
C THR A 64 -10.83 -3.05 6.67
N HIS A 65 -10.25 -2.64 5.54
CA HIS A 65 -10.95 -2.00 4.43
C HIS A 65 -10.52 -2.66 3.11
N TYR A 66 -11.31 -2.47 2.06
CA TYR A 66 -10.88 -2.81 0.71
C TYR A 66 -11.14 -1.65 -0.24
N SER A 67 -10.45 -1.64 -1.38
CA SER A 67 -10.75 -0.81 -2.54
C SER A 67 -10.85 -1.72 -3.76
N LYS A 68 -11.69 -1.34 -4.73
CA LYS A 68 -11.79 -2.07 -6.01
C LYS A 68 -10.60 -1.79 -6.96
N GLY A 69 -9.69 -0.92 -6.55
CA GLY A 69 -8.59 -0.40 -7.36
C GLY A 69 -8.81 1.07 -7.72
N VAL A 70 -7.72 1.76 -7.99
CA VAL A 70 -7.69 3.16 -8.42
C VAL A 70 -6.85 3.25 -9.69
N GLN A 71 -7.25 4.12 -10.61
CA GLN A 71 -6.43 4.44 -11.78
C GLN A 71 -5.35 5.42 -11.36
N VAL A 72 -4.11 5.12 -11.76
CA VAL A 72 -2.93 5.87 -11.31
C VAL A 72 -2.08 6.29 -12.50
N ILE A 73 -1.32 7.36 -12.30
CA ILE A 73 -0.28 7.80 -13.22
C ILE A 73 1.04 7.75 -12.48
N ALA A 74 1.99 6.95 -13.00
CA ALA A 74 3.38 7.02 -12.58
C ALA A 74 4.02 8.24 -13.24
N TRP A 75 4.51 9.17 -12.43
CA TRP A 75 5.01 10.45 -12.86
C TRP A 75 6.44 10.68 -12.36
N ASP A 76 7.18 11.50 -13.11
CA ASP A 76 8.51 12.02 -12.76
C ASP A 76 9.53 10.93 -12.37
N LYS A 77 10.06 10.24 -13.39
CA LYS A 77 11.03 9.16 -13.20
C LYS A 77 12.31 9.67 -12.53
N GLU A 78 12.56 9.20 -11.33
CA GLU A 78 13.79 9.41 -10.58
C GLU A 78 14.65 8.14 -10.61
N ILE A 79 15.90 8.25 -11.09
CA ILE A 79 16.84 7.13 -11.04
C ILE A 79 17.51 7.14 -9.66
N ILE A 80 17.28 6.08 -8.89
CA ILE A 80 17.98 5.84 -7.64
C ILE A 80 19.27 5.12 -7.97
N SER A 81 20.37 5.87 -7.98
CA SER A 81 21.70 5.26 -7.95
C SER A 81 21.95 4.71 -6.54
N PRO A 82 22.49 3.49 -6.40
CA PRO A 82 23.06 3.09 -5.13
C PRO A 82 24.20 4.06 -4.86
N ASN A 83 24.07 4.89 -3.81
CA ASN A 83 25.23 5.62 -3.31
C ASN A 83 26.28 4.58 -2.93
N ALA A 84 27.49 4.72 -3.49
CA ALA A 84 28.66 4.03 -3.00
C ALA A 84 28.96 4.60 -1.61
N ASP A 85 28.45 3.94 -0.58
CA ASP A 85 28.97 4.04 0.78
C ASP A 85 30.36 3.40 0.86
#